data_AF-A0A9I9E739-F1
#
_entry.id   AF-A0A9I9E739-F1
#
_cell.length_a   1.000
_cell.length_b   1.000
_cell.length_c   1.000
_cell.angle_alpha   90.00
_cell.angle_beta   90.00
_cell.angle_gamma   90.00
#
_symmetry.space_group_name_H-M   'P 1'
#
loop_
_entity.id
_entity.type
_entity.pdbx_description
1 polymer ?
#
loop_
_entity_poly.entity_id
_entity_poly.type
_entity_poly.pdbx_seq_one_letter_code
_entity_poly.pdbx_strand_id
1 'polypeptide(L)'
;MNRFVEHQMVTTFKEFRADCHRHFKKYSNPEEARANPPNALVGPDENWCFLCDHYISRAFQQSRTNKAARQKQPYNHRSGSKSFLQRQYELAERKGESVDRVQLFRETHVRVGTFVSQAVEDAHN
;
A
#
# COMPACT_ATOMS: atom_id res chain seq x y z
N MET A 1 11.14 -8.40 22.88
CA MET A 1 11.52 -6.98 23.02
C MET A 1 11.62 -6.26 21.67
N ASN A 2 12.20 -6.86 20.61
CA ASN A 2 12.29 -6.25 19.27
C ASN A 2 10.95 -5.85 18.62
N ARG A 3 9.94 -6.72 18.63
CA ARG A 3 8.65 -6.45 17.97
C ARG A 3 7.92 -5.20 18.50
N PHE A 4 8.09 -4.88 19.79
CA PHE A 4 7.52 -3.68 20.38
C PHE A 4 8.24 -2.43 19.88
N VAL A 5 9.57 -2.45 19.88
CA VAL A 5 10.40 -1.34 19.37
C VAL A 5 10.11 -1.10 17.89
N GLU A 6 10.10 -2.16 17.07
CA GLU A 6 9.75 -2.08 15.65
C GLU A 6 8.36 -1.50 15.42
N HIS A 7 7.37 -1.96 16.19
CA HIS A 7 6.00 -1.43 16.11
C HIS A 7 5.94 0.07 16.45
N GLN A 8 6.61 0.47 17.53
CA GLN A 8 6.70 1.88 17.93
C GLN A 8 7.37 2.72 16.82
N MET A 9 8.53 2.30 16.32
CA MET A 9 9.23 3.00 15.23
C MET A 9 8.37 3.14 13.98
N VAL A 10 7.70 2.06 13.55
CA VAL A 10 6.81 2.08 12.37
C VAL A 10 5.63 3.03 12.59
N THR A 11 5.07 3.07 13.80
CA THR A 11 3.93 3.93 14.14
C THR A 11 4.34 5.39 14.13
N THR A 12 5.40 5.73 14.87
CA THR A 12 5.94 7.10 14.94
C THR A 12 6.34 7.60 13.55
N PHE A 13 6.97 6.77 12.72
CA PHE A 13 7.34 7.17 11.36
C PHE A 13 6.12 7.42 10.47
N LYS A 14 5.04 6.63 10.61
CA LYS A 14 3.78 6.85 9.87
C LYS A 14 3.12 8.16 10.28
N GLU A 15 3.06 8.45 11.58
CA GLU A 15 2.52 9.69 12.12
C GLU A 15 3.33 10.89 11.60
N PHE A 16 4.65 10.85 11.74
CA PHE A 16 5.55 11.87 11.22
C PHE A 16 5.31 12.17 9.72
N ARG A 17 5.22 11.14 8.87
CA ARG A 17 4.94 11.33 7.43
C ARG A 17 3.57 11.93 7.18
N ALA A 18 2.57 11.52 7.96
CA ALA A 18 1.23 12.08 7.86
C ALA A 18 1.21 13.56 8.26
N ASP A 19 1.96 13.92 9.30
CA ASP A 19 2.04 15.27 9.84
C ASP A 19 2.74 16.21 8.85
N CYS A 20 3.88 15.77 8.29
CA CYS A 20 4.59 16.50 7.23
C CYS A 20 3.68 16.78 6.03
N HIS A 21 2.92 15.77 5.57
CA HIS A 21 2.00 15.93 4.45
C HIS A 21 0.81 16.85 4.79
N ARG A 22 0.30 16.81 6.03
CA ARG A 22 -0.74 17.75 6.49
C ARG A 22 -0.22 19.19 6.54
N HIS A 23 1.03 19.39 6.98
CA HIS A 23 1.67 20.70 6.98
C HIS A 23 1.88 21.23 5.56
N PHE A 24 2.44 20.41 4.67
CA PHE A 24 2.64 20.75 3.25
C PHE A 24 1.34 21.23 2.59
N LYS A 25 0.21 20.56 2.86
CA LYS A 25 -1.10 20.89 2.29
C LYS A 25 -1.70 22.24 2.70
N LYS A 26 -1.13 22.92 3.70
CA LYS A 26 -1.57 24.27 4.09
C LYS A 26 -1.18 25.31 3.03
N TYR A 27 -0.16 25.02 2.24
CA TYR A 27 0.37 25.91 1.22
C TYR A 27 -0.16 25.52 -0.15
N SER A 28 -0.55 26.52 -0.94
CA SER A 28 -1.05 26.29 -2.31
C SER A 28 0.08 26.22 -3.33
N ASN A 29 1.21 26.89 -3.05
CA ASN A 29 2.35 26.94 -3.95
C ASN A 29 3.55 26.15 -3.35
N PRO A 30 4.30 25.40 -4.18
CA PRO A 30 5.41 24.57 -3.68
C PRO A 30 6.60 25.37 -3.14
N GLU A 31 6.83 26.60 -3.61
CA GLU A 31 7.96 27.43 -3.18
C GLU A 31 7.77 27.94 -1.75
N GLU A 32 6.59 28.47 -1.43
CA GLU A 32 6.18 28.82 -0.07
C GLU A 32 6.17 27.59 0.83
N ALA A 33 5.70 26.44 0.35
CA ALA A 33 5.77 25.21 1.12
C ALA A 33 7.23 24.90 1.53
N ARG A 34 8.19 24.97 0.59
CA ARG A 34 9.62 24.73 0.86
C ARG A 34 10.24 25.76 1.82
N ALA A 35 9.80 27.02 1.76
CA ALA A 35 10.27 28.09 2.65
C ALA A 35 9.75 27.96 4.10
N ASN A 36 8.76 27.10 4.35
CA ASN A 36 8.10 26.97 5.66
C ASN A 36 8.17 25.54 6.22
N PRO A 37 9.35 25.03 6.62
CA PRO A 37 9.46 23.72 7.26
C PRO A 37 8.70 23.67 8.60
N PRO A 38 8.06 22.54 8.96
CA PRO A 38 7.44 22.38 10.27
C PRO A 38 8.50 22.32 11.38
N ASN A 39 8.28 23.04 12.48
CA ASN A 39 9.20 23.13 13.64
C ASN A 39 9.61 21.78 14.24
N ALA A 40 8.79 20.74 14.06
CA ALA A 40 9.06 19.38 14.54
C ALA A 40 10.10 18.62 13.69
N LEU A 41 10.47 19.12 12.50
CA LEU A 41 11.61 18.62 11.75
C LEU A 41 12.89 19.13 12.40
N VAL A 42 13.42 18.34 13.33
CA VAL A 42 14.81 18.50 13.79
C VAL A 42 15.71 17.90 12.71
N GLY A 43 16.02 18.69 11.67
CA GLY A 43 16.88 18.28 10.55
C GLY A 43 17.09 19.41 9.54
N PRO A 44 18.10 19.31 8.65
CA PRO A 44 18.44 20.38 7.71
C PRO A 44 17.27 20.71 6.78
N ASP A 45 17.15 21.98 6.37
CA ASP A 45 16.15 22.48 5.41
C ASP A 45 16.08 21.61 4.13
N GLU A 46 17.18 20.98 3.74
CA GLU A 46 17.28 20.04 2.62
C GLU A 46 16.30 18.86 2.73
N ASN A 47 16.08 18.32 3.93
CA ASN A 47 15.20 17.18 4.15
C ASN A 47 13.73 17.56 3.95
N TRP A 48 13.37 18.80 4.29
CA TRP A 48 12.04 19.34 4.00
C TRP A 48 11.83 19.61 2.52
N CYS A 49 12.82 20.19 1.84
CA CYS A 49 12.80 20.37 0.38
C CYS A 49 12.59 19.04 -0.34
N PHE A 50 13.30 17.98 0.07
CA PHE A 50 13.12 16.63 -0.47
C PHE A 50 11.69 16.10 -0.29
N LEU A 51 11.09 16.28 0.91
CA LEU A 51 9.72 15.87 1.16
C LEU A 51 8.72 16.65 0.30
N CYS A 52 8.92 17.95 0.12
CA CYS A 52 8.10 18.78 -0.77
C CYS A 52 8.17 18.26 -2.21
N ASP A 53 9.38 17.99 -2.72
CA ASP A 53 9.60 17.45 -4.07
C ASP A 53 8.92 16.09 -4.25
N HIS A 54 8.98 15.24 -3.22
CA HIS A 54 8.25 13.98 -3.20
C HIS A 54 6.74 14.18 -3.32
N TYR A 55 6.16 15.12 -2.55
CA TYR A 55 4.71 15.36 -2.56
C TYR A 55 4.19 15.92 -3.88
N ILE A 56 4.97 16.75 -4.58
CA ILE A 56 4.60 17.27 -5.91
C ILE A 56 4.89 16.27 -7.05
N SER A 57 5.69 15.23 -6.78
CA SER A 57 6.04 14.25 -7.81
C SER A 57 4.81 13.58 -8.42
N ARG A 58 4.87 13.34 -9.73
CA ARG A 58 3.80 12.63 -10.46
C ARG A 58 3.50 11.26 -9.84
N ALA A 59 4.53 10.54 -9.41
CA ALA A 59 4.40 9.23 -8.77
C ALA A 59 3.55 9.31 -7.49
N PHE A 60 3.80 10.32 -6.64
CA PHE A 60 3.01 10.52 -5.42
C PHE A 60 1.57 10.94 -5.73
N GLN A 61 1.36 11.84 -6.69
CA GLN A 61 0.01 12.22 -7.11
C GLN A 61 -0.78 11.03 -7.66
N GLN A 62 -0.15 10.19 -8.48
CA GLN A 62 -0.74 8.96 -9.02
C GLN A 62 -1.11 7.96 -7.92
N SER A 63 -0.40 7.96 -6.79
CA SER A 63 -0.69 7.05 -5.67
C SER A 63 -2.13 7.20 -5.15
N ARG A 64 -2.72 8.40 -5.22
CA ARG A 64 -4.13 8.67 -4.84
C ARG A 64 -5.10 7.96 -5.80
N THR A 65 -4.85 8.09 -7.09
CA THR A 65 -5.62 7.40 -8.14
C THR A 65 -5.49 5.88 -8.00
N ASN A 66 -4.28 5.39 -7.75
CA ASN A 66 -4.02 3.97 -7.54
C ASN A 66 -4.74 3.43 -6.29
N LYS A 67 -4.83 4.23 -5.21
CA LYS A 67 -5.60 3.87 -4.02
C LYS A 67 -7.10 3.73 -4.34
N ALA A 68 -7.68 4.69 -5.06
CA ALA A 68 -9.07 4.62 -5.48
C ALA A 68 -9.34 3.46 -6.44
N ALA A 69 -8.43 3.20 -7.39
CA ALA A 69 -8.51 2.06 -8.30
C ALA A 69 -8.46 0.73 -7.54
N ARG A 70 -7.56 0.59 -6.55
CA ARG A 70 -7.49 -0.59 -5.67
C ARG A 70 -8.77 -0.79 -4.86
N GLN A 71 -9.37 0.28 -4.34
CA GLN A 71 -10.66 0.18 -3.62
C GLN A 71 -11.79 -0.33 -4.52
N LYS A 72 -11.71 -0.08 -5.83
CA LYS A 72 -12.68 -0.57 -6.81
C LYS A 72 -12.38 -2.00 -7.30
N GLN A 73 -11.24 -2.60 -6.95
CA GLN A 73 -10.96 -3.96 -7.38
C GLN A 73 -11.84 -4.92 -6.57
N PRO A 74 -12.72 -5.69 -7.23
CA PRO A 74 -13.61 -6.60 -6.53
C PRO A 74 -12.78 -7.72 -5.88
N TYR A 75 -11.91 -8.37 -6.65
CA TYR A 75 -11.13 -9.51 -6.18
C TYR A 75 -9.79 -9.08 -5.56
N ASN A 76 -9.61 -9.38 -4.27
CA ASN A 76 -8.34 -9.19 -3.57
C ASN A 76 -7.47 -10.43 -3.72
N HIS A 77 -6.28 -10.26 -4.29
CA HIS A 77 -5.27 -11.32 -4.39
C HIS A 77 -4.58 -11.56 -3.04
N ARG A 78 -4.40 -12.83 -2.64
CA ARG A 78 -3.82 -13.19 -1.33
C ARG A 78 -2.40 -13.75 -1.38
N SER A 79 -1.76 -13.85 -2.54
CA SER A 79 -0.44 -14.49 -2.64
C SER A 79 0.72 -13.58 -2.24
N GLY A 80 0.42 -12.36 -1.77
CA GLY A 80 1.42 -11.36 -1.44
C GLY A 80 2.19 -10.96 -2.71
N SER A 81 3.51 -11.05 -2.66
CA SER A 81 4.42 -10.74 -3.77
C SER A 81 4.59 -11.90 -4.76
N LYS A 82 4.02 -13.08 -4.50
CA LYS A 82 4.17 -14.24 -5.38
C LYS A 82 3.36 -14.06 -6.65
N SER A 83 3.97 -14.39 -7.79
CA SER A 83 3.27 -14.39 -9.07
C SER A 83 2.29 -15.56 -9.17
N PHE A 84 1.36 -15.47 -10.13
CA PHE A 84 0.42 -16.55 -10.43
C PHE A 84 1.15 -17.84 -10.80
N LEU A 85 2.23 -17.74 -11.60
CA LEU A 85 3.08 -18.87 -11.98
C LEU A 85 3.78 -19.51 -10.78
N GLN A 86 4.34 -18.68 -9.89
CA GLN A 86 4.99 -19.19 -8.68
C GLN A 86 3.99 -19.94 -7.80
N ARG A 87 2.76 -19.42 -7.65
CA ARG A 87 1.71 -20.11 -6.90
C ARG A 87 1.25 -21.39 -7.56
N GLN A 88 1.17 -21.41 -8.89
CA GLN A 88 0.83 -22.62 -9.64
C GLN A 88 1.84 -23.73 -9.34
N TYR A 89 3.13 -23.41 -9.43
CA TYR A 89 4.21 -24.35 -9.17
C TYR A 89 4.16 -24.88 -7.73
N GLU A 90 4.06 -24.00 -6.73
CA GLU A 90 3.96 -24.39 -5.31
C GLU A 90 2.77 -25.32 -5.02
N LEU A 91 1.62 -25.06 -5.65
CA LEU A 91 0.43 -25.89 -5.47
C LEU A 91 0.55 -27.23 -6.20
N ALA A 92 1.17 -27.23 -7.38
CA ALA A 92 1.40 -28.46 -8.14
C ALA A 92 2.36 -29.39 -7.40
N GLU A 93 3.45 -28.87 -6.84
CA GLU A 93 4.35 -29.64 -5.97
C GLU A 93 3.63 -30.20 -4.75
N ARG A 94 2.76 -29.41 -4.12
CA ARG A 94 1.99 -29.85 -2.94
C ARG A 94 0.96 -30.93 -3.24
N LYS A 95 0.33 -30.89 -4.40
CA LYS A 95 -0.73 -31.84 -4.80
C LYS A 95 -0.19 -33.04 -5.58
N GLY A 96 1.00 -32.94 -6.16
CA GLY A 96 1.56 -33.93 -7.06
C GLY A 96 0.93 -33.93 -8.46
N GLU A 97 0.17 -32.90 -8.83
CA GLU A 97 -0.57 -32.81 -10.09
C GLU A 97 -0.58 -31.38 -10.64
N SER A 98 -0.88 -31.22 -11.93
CA SER A 98 -1.02 -29.89 -12.53
C SER A 98 -2.25 -29.17 -11.99
N VAL A 99 -2.08 -27.90 -11.59
CA VAL A 99 -3.17 -27.05 -11.10
C VAL A 99 -3.74 -26.23 -12.25
N ASP A 100 -5.04 -26.39 -12.48
CA ASP A 100 -5.79 -25.61 -13.47
C ASP A 100 -5.94 -24.13 -13.05
N ARG A 101 -6.12 -23.23 -14.04
CA ARG A 101 -6.28 -21.79 -13.82
C ARG A 101 -7.47 -21.44 -12.94
N VAL A 102 -8.60 -22.15 -13.06
CA VAL A 102 -9.79 -21.91 -12.21
C VAL A 102 -9.51 -22.29 -10.77
N GLN A 103 -8.83 -23.43 -10.56
CA GLN A 103 -8.45 -23.89 -9.24
C GLN A 103 -7.44 -22.93 -8.58
N LEU A 104 -6.46 -22.45 -9.35
CA LEU A 104 -5.48 -21.46 -8.91
C LEU A 104 -6.12 -20.11 -8.59
N PHE A 105 -7.12 -19.67 -9.36
CA PHE A 105 -7.89 -18.46 -9.06
C PHE A 105 -8.61 -18.58 -7.70
N ARG A 106 -9.32 -19.70 -7.47
CA ARG A 106 -10.02 -19.95 -6.20
C ARG A 106 -9.07 -19.94 -5.00
N GLU A 107 -7.94 -20.63 -5.11
CA GLU A 107 -6.93 -20.69 -4.05
C GLU A 107 -6.35 -19.30 -3.70
N THR A 108 -6.26 -18.42 -4.70
CA THR A 108 -5.62 -17.11 -4.52
C THR A 108 -6.58 -15.98 -4.16
N HIS A 109 -7.90 -16.18 -4.29
CA HIS A 109 -8.92 -15.13 -4.11
C HIS A 109 -10.09 -15.52 -3.18
N VAL A 110 -10.23 -16.79 -2.78
CA VAL A 110 -11.30 -17.30 -1.90
C VAL A 110 -10.69 -17.84 -0.61
N ARG A 111 -11.34 -17.62 0.54
CA ARG A 111 -10.94 -18.15 1.83
C ARG A 111 -12.08 -18.98 2.43
N VAL A 112 -11.88 -20.29 2.60
CA VAL A 112 -12.82 -21.20 3.30
C VAL A 112 -14.27 -21.03 2.80
N GLY A 113 -14.47 -20.96 1.48
CA GLY A 113 -15.79 -20.83 0.85
C GLY A 113 -16.33 -19.40 0.70
N THR A 114 -15.73 -18.40 1.35
CA THR A 114 -16.14 -16.98 1.24
C THR A 114 -15.11 -16.15 0.48
N PHE A 115 -15.58 -15.19 -0.32
CA PHE A 115 -14.68 -14.23 -0.96
C PHE A 115 -14.01 -13.33 0.08
N VAL A 116 -12.79 -12.91 -0.21
CA VAL A 116 -12.00 -12.08 0.72
C VAL A 116 -12.54 -10.64 0.80
N SER A 117 -13.34 -10.22 -0.18
CA SER A 117 -13.92 -8.89 -0.27
C SER A 117 -15.43 -8.97 -0.19
N GLN A 118 -16.04 -8.21 0.72
CA GLN A 118 -17.50 -8.11 0.85
C GLN A 118 -18.15 -7.66 -0.47
N ALA A 119 -17.51 -6.74 -1.21
CA ALA A 119 -18.00 -6.26 -2.49
C ALA A 119 -18.11 -7.36 -3.57
N VAL A 120 -17.39 -8.48 -3.43
CA VAL A 120 -17.51 -9.64 -4.34
C VAL A 120 -18.64 -10.54 -3.90
N GLU A 121 -18.78 -10.75 -2.60
CA GLU A 121 -19.89 -11.53 -2.04
C GLU A 121 -21.23 -10.88 -2.38
N ASP A 122 -21.34 -9.55 -2.26
CA ASP A 122 -22.55 -8.80 -2.61
C ASP A 122 -22.84 -8.78 -4.12
N ALA A 123 -21.85 -9.02 -4.97
CA ALA A 123 -22.01 -9.02 -6.44
C ALA A 123 -22.40 -10.39 -7.02
N HIS A 124 -22.25 -11.47 -6.25
CA HIS A 124 -22.54 -12.85 -6.67
C HIS A 124 -23.67 -13.51 -5.88
N ASN A 125 -24.29 -12.78 -4.96
CA ASN A 125 -25.56 -13.12 -4.32
C ASN A 125 -26.72 -12.37 -5.01
#